data_AF-A0A8T1EVN0-F1
#
_entry.id   AF-A0A8T1EVN0-F1
#
_cell.length_a   1.000
_cell.length_b   1.000
_cell.length_c   1.000
_cell.angle_alpha   90.00
_cell.angle_beta   90.00
_cell.angle_gamma   90.00
#
_symmetry.space_group_name_H-M   'P 1'
#
loop_
_entity.id
_entity.type
_entity.pdbx_description
1 polymer ?
#
loop_
_entity_poly.entity_id
_entity_poly.type
_entity_poly.pdbx_seq_one_letter_code
_entity_poly.pdbx_strand_id
1 'polypeptide(L)'
;MEISGVNLGKTYKMSDVESWIGEGKYASFFDFHSSLGFGKQRSDYGKLKQQLDQVPVFGFNSGRYDINLIKKDLFAVIGTDNIKSVIKNPSYMCMATSDMKMLDISNYVPAGTSYDKYLTTYLGGCKCDDKIRCVCRLGKGLFPYEYITAFNVLNQTTISPKSAFDSNLRGTSISGDDYERVKFVWEYYEMKSIKDLLIWYNNLDVVPFIKAIKAQRELFKRFDLDMFADGVSLPGLSEKVMYQTCFNNLQYPDKKQANAFQFPAKRMGGYKIQDAKAKRKFGMTLDHLNTLLQKQKYLCGLCYCRLTADTASADRINNNLGHIDGNILISCVKCNTARKDMSLGGFRYKKLLEFNSDRLVYSIDREEKDIYAKMKANIAGGPSIIFNRYAKRNETKIRGGKVCKKIIGYDANALYLWALGNEMPCGRLTTVKAYDGIIDDIKADKVFGFLECDIRTPEHHKHYFGDMTPIFKNVLIDCTNESVIGKHMFDYNEARKQSQLVS
;
A
#
# COMPACT_ATOMS: atom_id res chain seq x y z
N MET A 1 -33.11 -5.08 7.72
CA MET A 1 -33.00 -4.67 6.31
C MET A 1 -34.34 -4.08 5.94
N GLU A 2 -34.37 -2.86 5.42
CA GLU A 2 -35.59 -2.31 4.85
C GLU A 2 -35.61 -2.70 3.37
N ILE A 3 -36.63 -3.45 2.98
CA ILE A 3 -36.89 -3.82 1.60
C ILE A 3 -38.13 -3.04 1.20
N SER A 4 -38.01 -2.18 0.19
CA SER A 4 -39.13 -1.32 -0.23
C SER A 4 -40.31 -2.19 -0.71
N GLY A 5 -41.50 -1.98 -0.14
CA GLY A 5 -42.72 -2.68 -0.56
C GLY A 5 -42.98 -4.06 0.06
N VAL A 6 -42.36 -4.38 1.19
CA VAL A 6 -42.66 -5.59 2.00
C VAL A 6 -42.75 -5.27 3.50
N ASN A 7 -43.46 -6.11 4.24
CA ASN A 7 -43.80 -5.88 5.64
C ASN A 7 -42.56 -5.90 6.55
N LEU A 8 -42.37 -4.82 7.30
CA LEU A 8 -41.32 -4.71 8.32
C LEU A 8 -41.53 -5.75 9.44
N GLY A 9 -40.42 -6.33 9.94
CA GLY A 9 -40.43 -7.27 11.06
C GLY A 9 -40.58 -8.76 10.71
N LYS A 10 -40.62 -9.11 9.42
CA LYS A 10 -40.68 -10.51 8.94
C LYS A 10 -39.31 -10.99 8.44
N THR A 11 -38.96 -12.23 8.75
CA THR A 11 -37.76 -12.90 8.20
C THR A 11 -38.12 -13.54 6.87
N TYR A 12 -37.40 -13.16 5.81
CA TYR A 12 -37.56 -13.72 4.47
C TYR A 12 -36.42 -14.71 4.16
N LYS A 13 -36.74 -15.78 3.42
CA LYS A 13 -35.81 -16.83 2.97
C LYS A 13 -35.42 -16.63 1.51
N MET A 14 -34.38 -17.33 1.05
CA MET A 14 -33.92 -17.23 -0.34
C MET A 14 -34.99 -17.65 -1.36
N SER A 15 -35.83 -18.62 -1.02
CA SER A 15 -36.98 -19.03 -1.82
C SER A 15 -37.98 -17.89 -2.07
N ASP A 16 -38.12 -16.95 -1.13
CA ASP A 16 -39.01 -15.80 -1.29
C ASP A 16 -38.43 -14.82 -2.33
N VAL A 17 -37.11 -14.66 -2.34
CA VAL A 17 -36.38 -13.82 -3.30
C VAL A 17 -36.45 -14.41 -4.70
N GLU A 18 -36.27 -15.73 -4.82
CA GLU A 18 -36.41 -16.45 -6.09
C GLU A 18 -37.83 -16.33 -6.66
N SER A 19 -38.86 -16.42 -5.80
CA SER A 19 -40.26 -16.17 -6.18
C SER A 19 -40.45 -14.75 -6.71
N TRP A 20 -39.92 -13.73 -6.03
CA TRP A 20 -40.05 -12.32 -6.47
C TRP A 20 -39.35 -12.04 -7.80
N ILE A 21 -38.26 -12.74 -8.09
CA ILE A 21 -37.58 -12.66 -9.39
C ILE A 21 -38.43 -13.37 -10.46
N GLY A 22 -38.97 -14.55 -10.15
CA GLY A 22 -39.88 -15.28 -11.05
C GLY A 22 -41.18 -14.52 -11.35
N GLU A 23 -41.65 -13.72 -10.39
CA GLU A 23 -42.81 -12.82 -10.50
C GLU A 23 -42.48 -11.50 -11.23
N GLY A 24 -41.22 -11.28 -11.62
CA GLY A 24 -40.78 -10.07 -12.32
C GLY A 24 -40.72 -8.81 -11.45
N LYS A 25 -40.83 -8.96 -10.12
CA LYS A 25 -40.72 -7.85 -9.16
C LYS A 25 -39.30 -7.29 -9.07
N TYR A 26 -38.30 -8.13 -9.40
CA TYR A 26 -36.90 -7.76 -9.59
C TYR A 26 -36.34 -8.49 -10.80
N ALA A 27 -35.53 -7.80 -11.60
CA ALA A 27 -34.98 -8.37 -12.85
C ALA A 27 -33.96 -9.50 -12.60
N SER A 28 -33.35 -9.51 -11.42
CA SER A 28 -32.39 -10.53 -11.00
C SER A 28 -32.16 -10.41 -9.50
N PHE A 29 -31.42 -11.37 -8.94
CA PHE A 29 -30.92 -11.26 -7.56
C PHE A 29 -30.11 -9.98 -7.33
N PHE A 30 -29.40 -9.50 -8.36
CA PHE A 30 -28.64 -8.25 -8.30
C PHE A 30 -29.53 -7.02 -8.17
N ASP A 31 -30.64 -6.98 -8.91
CA ASP A 31 -31.62 -5.90 -8.87
C ASP A 31 -32.32 -5.84 -7.50
N PHE A 32 -32.76 -7.01 -7.01
CA PHE A 32 -33.27 -7.17 -5.65
C PHE A 32 -32.27 -6.70 -4.60
N HIS A 33 -31.04 -7.23 -4.62
CA HIS A 33 -30.02 -6.91 -3.63
C HIS A 33 -29.60 -5.42 -3.67
N SER A 34 -29.58 -4.80 -4.85
CA SER A 34 -29.27 -3.37 -5.01
C SER A 34 -30.39 -2.46 -4.50
N SER A 35 -31.63 -2.94 -4.46
CA SER A 35 -32.78 -2.24 -3.86
C SER A 35 -32.82 -2.28 -2.33
N LEU A 36 -32.01 -3.14 -1.70
CA LEU A 36 -31.91 -3.25 -0.24
C LEU A 36 -31.17 -2.02 0.31
N GLY A 37 -31.91 -1.16 1.00
CA GLY A 37 -31.36 -0.02 1.72
C GLY A 37 -30.55 -0.49 2.93
N PHE A 38 -29.28 -0.79 2.74
CA PHE A 38 -28.37 -1.00 3.87
C PHE A 38 -28.04 0.36 4.49
N GLY A 39 -28.56 0.65 5.68
CA GLY A 39 -28.10 1.78 6.48
C GLY A 39 -26.57 1.70 6.64
N LYS A 40 -25.84 2.74 6.21
CA LYS A 40 -24.40 3.05 6.37
C LYS A 40 -23.33 1.96 6.15
N GLN A 41 -23.64 0.67 6.03
CA GLN A 41 -22.70 -0.38 5.63
C GLN A 41 -23.04 -0.81 4.21
N ARG A 42 -22.26 -0.32 3.23
CA ARG A 42 -22.34 -0.81 1.85
C ARG A 42 -22.04 -2.31 1.84
N SER A 43 -22.90 -3.12 1.21
CA SER A 43 -22.63 -4.53 0.96
C SER A 43 -21.34 -4.69 0.14
N ASP A 44 -20.43 -5.55 0.59
CA ASP A 44 -19.19 -5.88 -0.12
C ASP A 44 -19.44 -6.77 -1.36
N TYR A 45 -20.68 -7.17 -1.64
CA TYR A 45 -21.03 -8.02 -2.78
C TYR A 45 -20.53 -7.46 -4.12
N GLY A 46 -20.60 -6.14 -4.34
CA GLY A 46 -20.09 -5.54 -5.58
C GLY A 46 -18.58 -5.73 -5.77
N LYS A 47 -17.81 -5.63 -4.67
CA LYS A 47 -16.35 -5.91 -4.70
C LYS A 47 -16.08 -7.41 -4.88
N LEU A 48 -16.83 -8.25 -4.18
CA LEU A 48 -16.70 -9.71 -4.28
C LEU A 48 -17.00 -10.18 -5.70
N LYS A 49 -18.10 -9.72 -6.30
CA LYS A 49 -18.49 -10.02 -7.68
C LYS A 49 -17.41 -9.54 -8.66
N GLN A 50 -16.89 -8.33 -8.49
CA GLN A 50 -15.79 -7.85 -9.32
C GLN A 50 -14.55 -8.76 -9.23
N GLN A 51 -14.22 -9.29 -8.05
CA GLN A 51 -13.09 -10.20 -7.87
C GLN A 51 -13.34 -11.59 -8.47
N LEU A 52 -14.58 -12.07 -8.47
CA LEU A 52 -14.96 -13.36 -9.06
C LEU A 52 -15.05 -13.29 -10.58
N ASP A 53 -15.50 -12.15 -11.11
CA ASP A 53 -15.67 -11.94 -12.56
C ASP A 53 -14.34 -11.61 -13.26
N GLN A 54 -13.35 -11.08 -12.54
CA GLN A 54 -12.04 -10.72 -13.11
C GLN A 54 -11.04 -11.87 -13.02
N VAL A 55 -10.60 -12.38 -14.17
CA VAL A 55 -9.50 -13.34 -14.26
C VAL A 55 -8.15 -12.64 -14.05
N PRO A 56 -7.35 -13.03 -13.05
CA PRO A 56 -6.03 -12.46 -12.88
C PRO A 56 -5.04 -13.06 -13.89
N VAL A 57 -4.33 -12.20 -14.61
CA VAL A 57 -3.26 -12.57 -15.55
C VAL A 57 -1.92 -12.16 -14.94
N PHE A 58 -1.09 -13.14 -14.58
CA PHE A 58 0.16 -12.89 -13.89
C PHE A 58 1.34 -12.88 -14.85
N GLY A 59 2.19 -11.87 -14.70
CA GLY A 59 3.49 -11.79 -15.32
C GLY A 59 4.58 -11.54 -14.29
N PHE A 60 5.84 -11.81 -14.62
CA PHE A 60 6.98 -11.41 -13.81
C PHE A 60 7.84 -10.43 -14.60
N ASN A 61 7.86 -9.17 -14.17
CA ASN A 61 8.53 -8.07 -14.87
C ASN A 61 7.97 -7.79 -16.28
N SER A 62 6.72 -8.22 -16.53
CA SER A 62 6.03 -8.06 -17.81
C SER A 62 5.71 -6.62 -18.15
N GLY A 63 5.59 -5.73 -17.15
CA GLY A 63 5.40 -4.29 -17.37
C GLY A 63 6.59 -3.64 -18.09
N ARG A 64 7.80 -4.20 -17.95
CA ARG A 64 9.01 -3.73 -18.64
C ARG A 64 9.24 -4.44 -19.98
N TYR A 65 8.94 -5.74 -20.06
CA TYR A 65 9.24 -6.56 -21.23
C TYR A 65 7.99 -6.94 -22.03
N ASP A 66 7.29 -8.00 -21.62
CA ASP A 66 6.26 -8.68 -22.42
C ASP A 66 5.16 -7.74 -22.90
N ILE A 67 4.61 -6.91 -21.99
CA ILE A 67 3.52 -6.00 -22.33
C ILE A 67 3.99 -4.93 -23.30
N ASN A 68 5.25 -4.47 -23.21
CA ASN A 68 5.75 -3.50 -24.18
C ASN A 68 5.88 -4.07 -25.58
N LEU A 69 6.11 -5.37 -25.72
CA LEU A 69 6.16 -6.07 -26.99
C LEU A 69 4.75 -6.22 -27.59
N ILE A 70 3.76 -6.64 -26.79
CA ILE A 70 2.43 -7.02 -27.29
C ILE A 70 1.37 -5.93 -27.15
N LYS A 71 1.64 -4.82 -26.46
CA LYS A 71 0.61 -3.81 -26.10
C LYS A 71 -0.22 -3.32 -27.29
N LYS A 72 0.38 -3.16 -28.48
CA LYS A 72 -0.33 -2.66 -29.66
C LYS A 72 -1.46 -3.60 -30.04
N ASP A 73 -1.15 -4.89 -30.19
CA ASP A 73 -2.12 -5.91 -30.57
C ASP A 73 -3.05 -6.24 -29.40
N LEU A 74 -2.52 -6.26 -28.18
CA LEU A 74 -3.29 -6.46 -26.96
C LEU A 74 -4.40 -5.41 -26.81
N PHE A 75 -4.09 -4.12 -27.00
CA PHE A 75 -5.10 -3.06 -26.94
C PHE A 75 -6.09 -3.10 -28.11
N ALA A 76 -5.65 -3.53 -29.30
CA ALA A 76 -6.54 -3.72 -30.43
C ALA A 76 -7.57 -4.83 -30.17
N VAL A 77 -7.18 -5.92 -29.49
CA VAL A 77 -8.06 -7.03 -29.15
C VAL A 77 -8.98 -6.72 -27.97
N ILE A 78 -8.44 -6.09 -26.91
CA ILE A 78 -9.24 -5.76 -25.71
C ILE A 78 -10.26 -4.65 -26.02
N GLY A 79 -9.91 -3.70 -26.88
CA GLY A 79 -10.66 -2.46 -27.08
C GLY A 79 -10.46 -1.49 -25.92
N THR A 80 -10.09 -0.26 -26.21
CA THR A 80 -9.75 0.75 -25.19
C THR A 80 -10.91 1.09 -24.25
N ASP A 81 -12.15 0.97 -24.73
CA ASP A 81 -13.36 1.30 -23.97
C ASP A 81 -13.65 0.29 -22.86
N ASN A 82 -13.06 -0.91 -22.93
CA ASN A 82 -13.20 -1.96 -21.91
C ASN A 82 -12.21 -1.80 -20.74
N ILE A 83 -11.29 -0.83 -20.81
CA ILE A 83 -10.28 -0.60 -19.78
C ILE A 83 -10.88 0.22 -18.64
N LYS A 84 -10.98 -0.38 -17.45
CA LYS A 84 -11.53 0.28 -16.26
C LYS A 84 -10.47 1.04 -15.47
N SER A 85 -9.24 0.52 -15.42
CA SER A 85 -8.14 1.20 -14.75
C SER A 85 -6.78 0.82 -15.33
N VAL A 86 -5.89 1.81 -15.37
CA VAL A 86 -4.49 1.64 -15.73
C VAL A 86 -3.64 2.39 -14.73
N ILE A 87 -2.67 1.71 -14.15
CA ILE A 87 -1.60 2.33 -13.37
C ILE A 87 -0.33 2.17 -14.19
N LYS A 88 0.21 3.29 -14.68
CA LYS A 88 1.42 3.33 -15.50
C LYS A 88 2.46 4.28 -14.90
N ASN A 89 3.63 3.76 -14.62
CA ASN A 89 4.87 4.48 -14.28
C ASN A 89 6.01 3.79 -15.07
N PRO A 90 7.21 4.35 -15.32
CA PRO A 90 8.23 3.72 -16.20
C PRO A 90 8.60 2.27 -15.85
N SER A 91 8.36 1.85 -14.60
CA SER A 91 8.61 0.49 -14.11
C SER A 91 7.35 -0.28 -13.71
N TYR A 92 6.16 0.31 -13.77
CA TYR A 92 4.93 -0.25 -13.22
C TYR A 92 3.84 -0.24 -14.28
N MET A 93 3.27 -1.41 -14.58
CA MET A 93 2.06 -1.50 -15.38
C MET A 93 1.08 -2.48 -14.73
N CYS A 94 -0.08 -1.98 -14.33
CA CYS A 94 -1.25 -2.77 -13.96
C CYS A 94 -2.40 -2.31 -14.85
N MET A 95 -3.13 -3.26 -15.43
CA MET A 95 -4.27 -3.00 -16.30
C MET A 95 -5.44 -3.86 -15.83
N ALA A 96 -6.63 -3.26 -15.70
CA ALA A 96 -7.84 -3.99 -15.37
C ALA A 96 -8.97 -3.64 -16.36
N THR A 97 -9.70 -4.67 -16.78
CA THR A 97 -10.94 -4.57 -17.56
C THR A 97 -12.12 -5.04 -16.69
N SER A 98 -13.31 -5.24 -17.25
CA SER A 98 -14.40 -5.96 -16.57
C SER A 98 -14.03 -7.39 -16.20
N ASP A 99 -13.27 -8.07 -17.06
CA ASP A 99 -13.16 -9.53 -17.08
C ASP A 99 -11.75 -10.03 -16.80
N MET A 100 -10.74 -9.14 -16.81
CA MET A 100 -9.37 -9.51 -16.49
C MET A 100 -8.62 -8.44 -15.71
N LYS A 101 -7.58 -8.87 -14.98
CA LYS A 101 -6.65 -7.99 -14.26
C LYS A 101 -5.22 -8.47 -14.48
N MET A 102 -4.44 -7.70 -15.24
CA MET A 102 -3.02 -7.98 -15.46
C MET A 102 -2.19 -7.46 -14.29
N LEU A 103 -1.44 -8.37 -13.68
CA LEU A 103 -0.65 -8.13 -12.48
C LEU A 103 0.79 -8.54 -12.70
N ASP A 104 1.71 -7.62 -12.42
CA ASP A 104 3.14 -7.88 -12.47
C ASP A 104 3.65 -8.23 -11.06
N ILE A 105 4.06 -9.48 -10.86
CA ILE A 105 4.54 -10.01 -9.57
C ILE A 105 5.82 -9.30 -9.10
N SER A 106 6.60 -8.70 -10.01
CA SER A 106 7.79 -7.93 -9.64
C SER A 106 7.43 -6.68 -8.80
N ASN A 107 6.20 -6.18 -8.88
CA ASN A 107 5.72 -5.07 -8.04
C ASN A 107 5.46 -5.49 -6.59
N TYR A 108 5.41 -6.78 -6.30
CA TYR A 108 5.13 -7.34 -4.99
C TYR A 108 6.39 -7.82 -4.25
N VAL A 109 7.57 -7.53 -4.81
CA VAL A 109 8.87 -7.90 -4.25
C VAL A 109 9.80 -6.69 -4.29
N PRO A 110 10.94 -6.73 -3.57
CA PRO A 110 11.93 -5.67 -3.66
C PRO A 110 12.39 -5.41 -5.10
N ALA A 111 12.63 -4.14 -5.43
CA ALA A 111 13.12 -3.75 -6.75
C ALA A 111 14.41 -4.52 -7.12
N GLY A 112 14.55 -4.86 -8.40
CA GLY A 112 15.71 -5.61 -8.90
C GLY A 112 15.71 -7.10 -8.58
N THR A 113 14.67 -7.63 -7.93
CA THR A 113 14.53 -9.09 -7.72
C THR A 113 14.37 -9.80 -9.06
N SER A 114 15.31 -10.69 -9.38
CA SER A 114 15.20 -11.55 -10.57
C SER A 114 14.17 -12.66 -10.37
N TYR A 115 13.69 -13.22 -11.48
CA TYR A 115 12.77 -14.34 -11.45
C TYR A 115 13.35 -15.56 -10.72
N ASP A 116 14.61 -15.91 -10.99
CA ASP A 116 15.33 -16.98 -10.30
C ASP A 116 15.43 -16.75 -8.77
N LYS A 117 15.74 -15.51 -8.36
CA LYS A 117 15.79 -15.14 -6.93
C LYS A 117 14.41 -15.23 -6.30
N TYR A 118 13.36 -14.83 -7.00
CA TYR A 118 11.98 -14.98 -6.55
C TYR A 118 11.62 -16.45 -6.31
N LEU A 119 11.86 -17.33 -7.30
CA LEU A 119 11.60 -18.77 -7.15
C LEU A 119 12.40 -19.39 -6.01
N THR A 120 13.69 -19.10 -5.94
CA THR A 120 14.57 -19.62 -4.89
C THR A 120 14.13 -19.18 -3.49
N THR A 121 13.61 -17.96 -3.35
CA THR A 121 13.11 -17.44 -2.06
C THR A 121 11.89 -18.21 -1.57
N TYR A 122 10.94 -18.55 -2.46
CA TYR A 122 9.67 -19.17 -2.06
C TYR A 122 9.65 -20.69 -2.13
N LEU A 123 10.51 -21.30 -2.96
CA LEU A 123 10.51 -22.75 -3.20
C LEU A 123 11.79 -23.45 -2.75
N GLY A 124 12.86 -22.69 -2.47
CA GLY A 124 14.21 -23.23 -2.41
C GLY A 124 14.72 -23.56 -3.82
N GLY A 125 15.99 -23.27 -4.11
CA GLY A 125 16.58 -23.56 -5.42
C GLY A 125 16.70 -25.07 -5.70
N CYS A 126 17.12 -25.42 -6.91
CA CYS A 126 17.40 -26.81 -7.29
C CYS A 126 18.52 -27.43 -6.43
N LYS A 127 18.18 -28.45 -5.62
CA LYS A 127 19.12 -29.18 -4.74
C LYS A 127 19.68 -30.48 -5.33
N CYS A 128 19.37 -30.82 -6.58
CA CYS A 128 19.91 -32.04 -7.20
C CYS A 128 21.41 -31.91 -7.45
N ASP A 129 22.19 -32.94 -7.08
CA ASP A 129 23.63 -32.98 -7.34
C ASP A 129 23.91 -33.16 -8.84
N ASP A 130 23.21 -34.10 -9.48
CA ASP A 130 23.24 -34.27 -10.93
C ASP A 130 22.28 -33.29 -11.61
N LYS A 131 22.84 -32.24 -12.22
CA LYS A 131 22.09 -31.24 -12.99
C LYS A 131 21.66 -31.74 -14.36
N ILE A 132 22.35 -32.71 -14.94
CA ILE A 132 22.02 -33.28 -16.26
C ILE A 132 20.72 -34.07 -16.14
N ARG A 133 20.65 -35.00 -15.17
CA ARG A 133 19.49 -35.87 -14.94
C ARG A 133 18.44 -35.27 -14.00
N CYS A 134 18.52 -33.97 -13.75
CA CYS A 134 17.62 -33.28 -12.82
C CYS A 134 16.20 -33.15 -13.38
N VAL A 135 15.23 -33.72 -12.64
CA VAL A 135 13.79 -33.67 -12.95
C VAL A 135 12.95 -32.89 -11.93
N CYS A 136 13.60 -32.20 -10.98
CA CYS A 136 12.90 -31.43 -9.92
C CYS A 136 12.12 -30.21 -10.45
N ARG A 137 12.25 -29.88 -11.74
CA ARG A 137 11.62 -28.74 -12.43
C ARG A 137 12.02 -27.34 -11.94
N LEU A 138 12.98 -27.26 -11.03
CA LEU A 138 13.62 -26.00 -10.60
C LEU A 138 14.99 -25.80 -11.26
N GLY A 139 15.41 -26.74 -12.11
CA GLY A 139 16.63 -26.64 -12.91
C GLY A 139 16.39 -25.90 -14.22
N LYS A 140 17.47 -25.43 -14.84
CA LYS A 140 17.42 -24.68 -16.10
C LYS A 140 16.84 -25.51 -17.25
N GLY A 141 15.92 -24.92 -18.00
CA GLY A 141 15.44 -25.43 -19.29
C GLY A 141 16.30 -24.92 -20.44
N LEU A 142 16.32 -25.65 -21.55
CA LEU A 142 17.01 -25.26 -22.78
C LEU A 142 16.04 -25.43 -23.95
N PHE A 143 15.98 -24.43 -24.83
CA PHE A 143 15.09 -24.43 -25.98
C PHE A 143 15.78 -23.75 -27.18
N PRO A 144 15.63 -24.29 -28.41
CA PRO A 144 16.36 -23.78 -29.58
C PRO A 144 15.62 -22.61 -30.22
N TYR A 145 15.65 -21.43 -29.58
CA TYR A 145 14.84 -20.26 -29.98
C TYR A 145 15.01 -19.85 -31.45
N GLU A 146 16.25 -19.75 -31.91
CA GLU A 146 16.58 -19.22 -33.23
C GLU A 146 16.32 -20.25 -34.34
N TYR A 147 16.16 -21.52 -33.98
CA TYR A 147 15.78 -22.59 -34.89
C TYR A 147 14.28 -22.60 -35.21
N ILE A 148 13.44 -22.05 -34.31
CA ILE A 148 11.99 -21.97 -34.52
C ILE A 148 11.66 -20.78 -35.43
N THR A 149 11.77 -20.99 -36.73
CA THR A 149 11.47 -19.97 -37.76
C THR A 149 10.05 -20.07 -38.32
N ALA A 150 9.37 -21.20 -38.10
CA ALA A 150 7.99 -21.43 -38.55
C ALA A 150 7.27 -22.47 -37.67
N PHE A 151 5.94 -22.44 -37.64
CA PHE A 151 5.12 -23.33 -36.81
C PHE A 151 5.30 -24.82 -37.12
N ASN A 152 5.58 -25.17 -38.38
CA ASN A 152 5.81 -26.55 -38.80
C ASN A 152 7.05 -27.18 -38.15
N VAL A 153 8.05 -26.38 -37.74
CA VAL A 153 9.25 -26.85 -37.03
C VAL A 153 8.87 -27.52 -35.71
N LEU A 154 7.81 -27.06 -35.05
CA LEU A 154 7.31 -27.64 -33.79
C LEU A 154 6.82 -29.09 -33.97
N ASN A 155 6.45 -29.50 -35.18
CA ASN A 155 5.98 -30.85 -35.48
C ASN A 155 7.13 -31.84 -35.76
N GLN A 156 8.39 -31.37 -35.83
CA GLN A 156 9.54 -32.26 -36.03
C GLN A 156 9.64 -33.26 -34.89
N THR A 157 9.84 -34.54 -35.23
CA THR A 157 9.82 -35.67 -34.30
C THR A 157 11.19 -36.09 -33.78
N THR A 158 12.24 -35.36 -34.16
CA THR A 158 13.61 -35.60 -33.75
C THR A 158 14.13 -34.40 -32.97
N ILE A 159 15.00 -34.65 -31.99
CA ILE A 159 15.71 -33.60 -31.28
C ILE A 159 16.53 -32.75 -32.28
N SER A 160 16.47 -31.42 -32.12
CA SER A 160 17.24 -30.50 -32.95
C SER A 160 18.75 -30.73 -32.77
N PRO A 161 19.57 -30.51 -33.81
CA PRO A 161 21.02 -30.68 -33.70
C PRO A 161 21.59 -29.72 -32.65
N LYS A 162 22.75 -30.06 -32.08
CA LYS A 162 23.41 -29.26 -31.04
C LYS A 162 23.55 -27.77 -31.41
N SER A 163 23.94 -27.47 -32.64
CA SER A 163 24.09 -26.10 -33.15
C SER A 163 22.79 -25.29 -33.17
N ALA A 164 21.62 -25.93 -33.16
CA ALA A 164 20.33 -25.24 -33.11
C ALA A 164 20.05 -24.53 -31.78
N PHE A 165 20.80 -24.86 -30.73
CA PHE A 165 20.69 -24.25 -29.40
C PHE A 165 21.69 -23.10 -29.18
N ASP A 166 22.51 -22.77 -30.19
CA ASP A 166 23.41 -21.64 -30.13
C ASP A 166 22.62 -20.33 -30.16
N SER A 167 23.14 -19.29 -29.48
CA SER A 167 22.50 -17.98 -29.41
C SER A 167 23.36 -16.94 -30.10
N ASN A 168 22.89 -16.45 -31.24
CA ASN A 168 23.50 -15.31 -31.93
C ASN A 168 23.39 -14.03 -31.10
N LEU A 169 22.27 -13.86 -30.38
CA LEU A 169 22.06 -12.70 -29.50
C LEU A 169 23.13 -12.60 -28.41
N ARG A 170 23.60 -13.73 -27.87
CA ARG A 170 24.63 -13.79 -26.82
C ARG A 170 26.03 -14.12 -27.35
N GLY A 171 26.14 -14.54 -28.61
CA GLY A 171 27.38 -15.07 -29.20
C GLY A 171 27.88 -16.32 -28.47
N THR A 172 26.97 -17.19 -28.01
CA THR A 172 27.32 -18.37 -27.20
C THR A 172 26.82 -19.66 -27.83
N SER A 173 27.64 -20.71 -27.81
CA SER A 173 27.23 -22.07 -28.15
C SER A 173 26.84 -22.89 -26.93
N ILE A 174 25.96 -23.86 -27.11
CA ILE A 174 25.55 -24.78 -26.03
C ILE A 174 26.71 -25.68 -25.58
N SER A 175 26.82 -25.93 -24.27
CA SER A 175 27.81 -26.85 -23.72
C SER A 175 27.49 -28.32 -24.05
N GLY A 176 28.47 -29.21 -23.89
CA GLY A 176 28.24 -30.66 -24.02
C GLY A 176 27.20 -31.15 -23.02
N ASP A 177 27.41 -30.84 -21.74
CA ASP A 177 26.54 -31.24 -20.63
C ASP A 177 25.11 -30.70 -20.77
N ASP A 178 24.95 -29.46 -21.23
CA ASP A 178 23.64 -28.87 -21.50
C ASP A 178 22.91 -29.62 -22.63
N TYR A 179 23.62 -30.04 -23.68
CA TYR A 179 23.01 -30.83 -24.75
C TYR A 179 22.69 -32.27 -24.31
N GLU A 180 23.54 -32.89 -23.48
CA GLU A 180 23.22 -34.16 -22.81
C GLU A 180 21.96 -34.05 -21.95
N ARG A 181 21.77 -32.92 -21.27
CA ARG A 181 20.54 -32.64 -20.52
C ARG A 181 19.32 -32.59 -21.44
N VAL A 182 19.40 -31.95 -22.62
CA VAL A 182 18.28 -31.92 -23.58
C VAL A 182 17.93 -33.34 -24.05
N LYS A 183 18.93 -34.16 -24.39
CA LYS A 183 18.72 -35.56 -24.77
C LYS A 183 18.07 -36.37 -23.65
N PHE A 184 18.58 -36.23 -22.44
CA PHE A 184 18.01 -36.90 -21.27
C PHE A 184 16.54 -36.53 -21.05
N VAL A 185 16.18 -35.24 -21.08
CA VAL A 185 14.77 -34.85 -20.85
C VAL A 185 13.86 -35.26 -22.01
N TRP A 186 14.36 -35.25 -23.24
CA TRP A 186 13.62 -35.74 -24.40
C TRP A 186 13.23 -37.21 -24.23
N GLU A 187 14.18 -38.06 -23.83
CA GLU A 187 13.96 -39.48 -23.57
C GLU A 187 13.12 -39.71 -22.31
N TYR A 188 13.48 -39.06 -21.20
CA TYR A 188 12.82 -39.25 -19.89
C TYR A 188 11.35 -38.86 -19.89
N TYR A 189 10.98 -37.80 -20.62
CA TYR A 189 9.58 -37.37 -20.77
C TYR A 189 8.90 -37.94 -22.02
N GLU A 190 9.56 -38.87 -22.73
CA GLU A 190 9.02 -39.55 -23.91
C GLU A 190 8.49 -38.57 -24.98
N MET A 191 9.24 -37.50 -25.23
CA MET A 191 8.84 -36.43 -26.14
C MET A 191 8.76 -36.94 -27.58
N LYS A 192 7.66 -36.64 -28.26
CA LYS A 192 7.41 -37.06 -29.66
C LYS A 192 7.71 -35.97 -30.66
N SER A 193 7.81 -34.72 -30.20
CA SER A 193 7.97 -33.56 -31.06
C SER A 193 8.67 -32.39 -30.37
N ILE A 194 9.20 -31.45 -31.16
CA ILE A 194 9.74 -30.18 -30.63
C ILE A 194 8.66 -29.39 -29.88
N LYS A 195 7.38 -29.55 -30.23
CA LYS A 195 6.24 -29.00 -29.48
C LYS A 195 6.19 -29.52 -28.04
N ASP A 196 6.47 -30.81 -27.82
CA ASP A 196 6.50 -31.38 -26.47
C ASP A 196 7.64 -30.78 -25.64
N LEU A 197 8.80 -30.56 -26.27
CA LEU A 197 9.92 -29.86 -25.66
C LEU A 197 9.57 -28.40 -25.31
N LEU A 198 8.84 -27.70 -26.18
CA LEU A 198 8.34 -26.34 -25.91
C LEU A 198 7.37 -26.32 -24.72
N ILE A 199 6.42 -27.26 -24.67
CA ILE A 199 5.46 -27.37 -23.57
C ILE A 199 6.21 -27.65 -22.26
N TRP A 200 7.17 -28.56 -22.26
CA TRP A 200 8.00 -28.84 -21.10
C TRP A 200 8.79 -27.60 -20.67
N TYR A 201 9.46 -26.93 -21.62
CA TYR A 201 10.25 -25.74 -21.37
C TYR A 201 9.41 -24.63 -20.71
N ASN A 202 8.25 -24.31 -21.29
CA ASN A 202 7.36 -23.29 -20.73
C ASN A 202 6.82 -23.69 -19.34
N ASN A 203 6.57 -24.98 -19.11
CA ASN A 203 6.11 -25.47 -17.81
C ASN A 203 7.20 -25.41 -16.71
N LEU A 204 8.49 -25.35 -17.07
CA LEU A 204 9.56 -25.10 -16.10
C LEU A 204 9.48 -23.69 -15.52
N ASP A 205 8.93 -22.72 -16.25
CA ASP A 205 8.67 -21.39 -15.70
C ASP A 205 7.29 -21.36 -15.03
N VAL A 206 6.23 -21.77 -15.72
CA VAL A 206 4.84 -21.59 -15.23
C VAL A 206 4.56 -22.36 -13.94
N VAL A 207 5.01 -23.63 -13.82
CA VAL A 207 4.65 -24.47 -12.66
C VAL A 207 5.32 -23.97 -11.38
N PRO A 208 6.65 -23.70 -11.34
CA PRO A 208 7.27 -23.05 -10.19
C PRO A 208 6.70 -21.66 -9.93
N PHE A 209 6.40 -20.86 -10.96
CA PHE A 209 5.85 -19.53 -10.76
C PHE A 209 4.54 -19.55 -9.97
N ILE A 210 3.59 -20.42 -10.36
CA ILE A 210 2.31 -20.55 -9.66
C ILE A 210 2.52 -21.03 -8.22
N LYS A 211 3.46 -21.96 -7.99
CA LYS A 211 3.79 -22.43 -6.63
C LYS A 211 4.35 -21.28 -5.77
N ALA A 212 5.26 -20.49 -6.32
CA ALA A 212 5.85 -19.34 -5.63
C ALA A 212 4.81 -18.27 -5.31
N ILE A 213 3.91 -17.95 -6.26
CA ILE A 213 2.77 -17.06 -6.04
C ILE A 213 1.89 -17.56 -4.89
N LYS A 214 1.53 -18.84 -4.88
CA LYS A 214 0.71 -19.43 -3.80
C LYS A 214 1.42 -19.28 -2.45
N ALA A 215 2.71 -19.59 -2.37
CA ALA A 215 3.50 -19.42 -1.15
C ALA A 215 3.57 -17.95 -0.70
N GLN A 216 3.75 -17.01 -1.63
CA GLN A 216 3.73 -15.58 -1.33
C GLN A 216 2.37 -15.10 -0.83
N ARG A 217 1.26 -15.61 -1.38
CA ARG A 217 -0.09 -15.28 -0.89
C ARG A 217 -0.30 -15.73 0.56
N GLU A 218 0.22 -16.89 0.95
CA GLU A 218 0.11 -17.37 2.34
C GLU A 218 0.79 -16.43 3.35
N LEU A 219 1.81 -15.66 2.93
CA LEU A 219 2.41 -14.63 3.78
C LEU A 219 1.41 -13.52 4.11
N PHE A 220 0.69 -13.02 3.10
CA PHE A 220 -0.25 -11.90 3.26
C PHE A 220 -1.56 -12.31 3.93
N LYS A 221 -1.97 -13.58 3.78
CA LYS A 221 -3.11 -14.13 4.52
C LYS A 221 -2.95 -14.05 6.04
N ARG A 222 -1.72 -14.04 6.56
CA ARG A 222 -1.45 -13.85 8.01
C ARG A 222 -1.87 -12.48 8.53
N PHE A 223 -2.08 -11.52 7.63
CA PHE A 223 -2.58 -10.18 7.93
C PHE A 223 -4.04 -10.00 7.49
N ASP A 224 -4.76 -11.09 7.22
CA ASP A 224 -6.12 -11.06 6.68
C ASP A 224 -6.23 -10.26 5.36
N LEU A 225 -5.17 -10.29 4.53
CA LEU A 225 -5.13 -9.63 3.24
C LEU A 225 -5.07 -10.64 2.09
N ASP A 226 -5.85 -10.38 1.05
CA ASP A 226 -5.64 -10.98 -0.26
C ASP A 226 -4.65 -10.15 -1.07
N MET A 227 -3.45 -10.70 -1.27
CA MET A 227 -2.36 -10.04 -1.99
C MET A 227 -2.77 -9.33 -3.30
N PHE A 228 -3.70 -9.88 -4.08
CA PHE A 228 -4.05 -9.37 -5.42
C PHE A 228 -5.32 -8.53 -5.46
N ALA A 229 -6.22 -8.77 -4.52
CA ALA A 229 -7.44 -8.00 -4.34
C ALA A 229 -7.18 -6.73 -3.52
N ASP A 230 -6.36 -6.84 -2.48
CA ASP A 230 -6.11 -5.76 -1.54
C ASP A 230 -5.02 -4.78 -1.98
N GLY A 231 -4.10 -5.20 -2.84
CA GLY A 231 -3.03 -4.34 -3.32
C GLY A 231 -2.59 -4.69 -4.75
N VAL A 232 -2.03 -3.69 -5.43
CA VAL A 232 -1.40 -3.85 -6.75
C VAL A 232 0.14 -3.83 -6.67
N SER A 233 0.67 -3.71 -5.45
CA SER A 233 2.10 -3.63 -5.16
C SER A 233 2.38 -3.96 -3.68
N LEU A 234 3.65 -4.28 -3.38
CA LEU A 234 4.11 -4.51 -2.01
C LEU A 234 3.88 -3.30 -1.09
N PRO A 235 4.22 -2.04 -1.48
CA PRO A 235 3.92 -0.87 -0.66
C PRO A 235 2.42 -0.71 -0.34
N GLY A 236 1.53 -0.96 -1.30
CA GLY A 236 0.08 -0.87 -1.07
C GLY A 236 -0.44 -1.92 -0.08
N LEU A 237 0.14 -3.13 -0.10
CA LEU A 237 -0.17 -4.14 0.91
C LEU A 237 0.42 -3.77 2.28
N SER A 238 1.66 -3.29 2.34
CA SER A 238 2.29 -2.84 3.58
C SER A 238 1.53 -1.70 4.25
N GLU A 239 1.02 -0.73 3.48
CA GLU A 239 0.17 0.35 3.98
C GLU A 239 -1.10 -0.19 4.65
N LYS A 240 -1.76 -1.18 4.03
CA LYS A 240 -2.94 -1.83 4.62
C LYS A 240 -2.61 -2.54 5.92
N VAL A 241 -1.51 -3.29 5.97
CA VAL A 241 -1.05 -3.96 7.21
C VAL A 241 -0.80 -2.95 8.32
N MET A 242 -0.15 -1.82 7.99
CA MET A 242 0.11 -0.73 8.94
C MET A 242 -1.20 -0.20 9.53
N TYR A 243 -2.18 0.14 8.70
CA TYR A 243 -3.47 0.64 9.19
C TYR A 243 -4.27 -0.41 9.98
N GLN A 244 -4.27 -1.67 9.53
CA GLN A 244 -4.89 -2.76 10.30
C GLN A 244 -4.25 -2.89 11.68
N THR A 245 -2.92 -2.82 11.77
CA THR A 245 -2.22 -2.94 13.06
C THR A 245 -2.52 -1.76 13.99
N CYS A 246 -2.70 -0.57 13.43
CA CYS A 246 -3.07 0.62 14.20
C CYS A 246 -4.50 0.54 14.75
N PHE A 247 -5.47 0.15 13.92
CA PHE A 247 -6.89 0.25 14.26
C PHE A 247 -7.51 -1.07 14.76
N ASN A 248 -6.85 -2.20 14.57
CA ASN A 248 -7.25 -3.46 15.18
C ASN A 248 -6.75 -3.54 16.63
N ASN A 249 -7.46 -4.27 17.49
CA ASN A 249 -7.07 -4.49 18.88
C ASN A 249 -6.97 -3.22 19.75
N LEU A 250 -7.78 -2.19 19.44
CA LEU A 250 -7.91 -1.00 20.29
C LEU A 250 -8.21 -1.42 21.73
N GLN A 251 -7.43 -0.86 22.67
CA GLN A 251 -7.64 -1.08 24.09
C GLN A 251 -8.79 -0.20 24.56
N TYR A 252 -9.63 -0.77 25.44
CA TYR A 252 -10.72 -0.03 26.05
C TYR A 252 -10.33 0.39 27.47
N PRO A 253 -10.71 1.61 27.90
CA PRO A 253 -10.49 2.02 29.27
C PRO A 253 -11.15 1.06 30.28
N ASP A 254 -10.52 0.92 31.45
CA ASP A 254 -11.05 0.10 32.54
C ASP A 254 -12.47 0.54 32.94
N LYS A 255 -13.37 -0.44 33.10
CA LYS A 255 -14.77 -0.25 33.50
C LYS A 255 -15.03 -0.65 34.96
N LYS A 256 -13.98 -0.78 35.77
CA LYS A 256 -14.10 -0.95 37.23
C LYS A 256 -14.86 0.22 37.83
N GLN A 257 -15.78 -0.13 38.73
CA GLN A 257 -16.62 0.84 39.42
C GLN A 257 -15.78 1.82 40.24
N ALA A 258 -16.13 3.11 40.18
CA ALA A 258 -15.53 4.14 41.03
C ALA A 258 -16.29 4.30 42.35
N ASN A 259 -15.71 5.07 43.28
CA ASN A 259 -16.31 5.34 44.59
C ASN A 259 -17.68 5.99 44.44
N ALA A 260 -18.64 5.52 45.22
CA ALA A 260 -19.99 6.06 45.21
C ALA A 260 -20.02 7.50 45.73
N PHE A 261 -20.81 8.36 45.09
CA PHE A 261 -21.08 9.71 45.53
C PHE A 261 -22.45 10.17 45.03
N GLN A 262 -23.00 11.21 45.67
CA GLN A 262 -24.24 11.86 45.26
C GLN A 262 -23.93 12.99 44.27
N PHE A 263 -24.74 13.12 43.24
CA PHE A 263 -24.58 14.17 42.25
C PHE A 263 -24.67 15.56 42.92
N PRO A 264 -23.76 16.49 42.59
CA PRO A 264 -23.71 17.80 43.26
C PRO A 264 -24.94 18.67 42.93
N ALA A 265 -25.85 18.84 43.89
CA ALA A 265 -27.07 19.64 43.74
C ALA A 265 -26.81 21.07 43.23
N LYS A 266 -25.66 21.68 43.61
CA LYS A 266 -25.23 23.00 43.13
C LYS A 266 -25.17 23.15 41.61
N ARG A 267 -24.99 22.05 40.85
CA ARG A 267 -24.95 22.09 39.38
C ARG A 267 -26.33 22.22 38.73
N MET A 268 -27.41 21.90 39.44
CA MET A 268 -28.78 21.90 38.89
C MET A 268 -29.22 23.29 38.40
N GLY A 269 -28.88 24.35 39.15
CA GLY A 269 -29.21 25.72 38.77
C GLY A 269 -28.62 26.11 37.41
N GLY A 270 -27.39 25.69 37.12
CA GLY A 270 -26.73 25.94 35.84
C GLY A 270 -27.45 25.30 34.66
N TYR A 271 -27.90 24.05 34.79
CA TYR A 271 -28.62 23.36 33.72
C TYR A 271 -29.99 23.98 33.44
N LYS A 272 -30.71 24.38 34.50
CA LYS A 272 -32.01 25.06 34.37
C LYS A 272 -31.88 26.38 33.60
N ILE A 273 -30.86 27.18 33.90
CA ILE A 273 -30.57 28.44 33.19
C ILE A 273 -30.22 28.19 31.73
N GLN A 274 -29.39 27.17 31.44
CA GLN A 274 -28.97 26.83 30.08
C GLN A 274 -30.16 26.43 29.19
N ASP A 275 -31.09 25.65 29.72
CA ASP A 275 -32.25 25.21 28.96
C ASP A 275 -33.29 26.32 28.79
N ALA A 276 -33.52 27.13 29.82
CA ALA A 276 -34.37 28.31 29.72
C ALA A 276 -33.86 29.27 28.64
N LYS A 277 -32.56 29.58 28.62
CA LYS A 277 -31.93 30.45 27.62
C LYS A 277 -32.08 29.91 26.19
N ALA A 278 -32.01 28.59 26.03
CA ALA A 278 -32.13 27.92 24.74
C ALA A 278 -33.58 27.50 24.40
N LYS A 279 -34.58 27.91 25.18
CA LYS A 279 -36.00 27.55 25.02
C LYS A 279 -36.25 26.03 25.00
N ARG A 280 -35.52 25.27 25.81
CA ARG A 280 -35.66 23.81 25.95
C ARG A 280 -36.39 23.43 27.24
N LYS A 281 -37.08 22.28 27.23
CA LYS A 281 -37.76 21.73 28.42
C LYS A 281 -36.75 21.24 29.46
N PHE A 282 -37.01 21.53 30.73
CA PHE A 282 -36.26 21.03 31.87
C PHE A 282 -37.16 20.14 32.72
N GLY A 283 -36.73 18.93 33.02
CA GLY A 283 -37.51 17.94 33.79
C GLY A 283 -36.67 16.88 34.49
N MET A 284 -35.37 17.11 34.61
CA MET A 284 -34.42 16.20 35.27
C MET A 284 -34.45 16.37 36.79
N THR A 285 -34.40 15.25 37.52
CA THR A 285 -34.34 15.23 38.99
C THR A 285 -32.96 14.82 39.52
N LEU A 286 -32.64 15.20 40.76
CA LEU A 286 -31.39 14.79 41.40
C LEU A 286 -31.35 13.27 41.62
N ASP A 287 -32.49 12.67 41.98
CA ASP A 287 -32.63 11.22 42.17
C ASP A 287 -32.40 10.45 40.87
N HIS A 288 -32.87 10.99 39.73
CA HIS A 288 -32.58 10.42 38.42
C HIS A 288 -31.07 10.46 38.10
N LEU A 289 -30.40 11.57 38.40
CA LEU A 289 -28.95 11.69 38.21
C LEU A 289 -28.15 10.71 39.09
N ASN A 290 -28.57 10.52 40.34
CA ASN A 290 -27.97 9.54 41.26
C ASN A 290 -28.20 8.11 40.77
N THR A 291 -29.40 7.82 40.25
CA THR A 291 -29.70 6.54 39.59
C THR A 291 -28.81 6.29 38.38
N LEU A 292 -28.57 7.32 37.55
CA LEU A 292 -27.67 7.21 36.40
C LEU A 292 -26.21 7.02 36.81
N LEU A 293 -25.75 7.70 37.87
CA LEU A 293 -24.40 7.49 38.43
C LEU A 293 -24.18 6.03 38.83
N GLN A 294 -25.12 5.45 39.56
CA GLN A 294 -25.06 4.04 39.98
C GLN A 294 -25.09 3.11 38.76
N LYS A 295 -26.00 3.31 37.81
CA LYS A 295 -26.09 2.53 36.56
C LYS A 295 -24.81 2.60 35.74
N GLN A 296 -24.13 3.75 35.72
CA GLN A 296 -22.87 3.96 35.03
C GLN A 296 -21.62 3.61 35.87
N LYS A 297 -21.80 2.99 37.04
CA LYS A 297 -20.70 2.61 37.94
C LYS A 297 -19.80 3.79 38.32
N TYR A 298 -20.36 5.00 38.38
CA TYR A 298 -19.66 6.25 38.67
C TYR A 298 -18.53 6.56 37.66
N LEU A 299 -18.69 6.11 36.42
CA LEU A 299 -17.78 6.39 35.31
C LEU A 299 -18.40 7.36 34.31
N CYS A 300 -17.54 8.14 33.65
CA CYS A 300 -17.94 8.98 32.54
C CYS A 300 -18.50 8.11 31.41
N GLY A 301 -19.72 8.40 30.97
CA GLY A 301 -20.36 7.67 29.87
C GLY A 301 -19.73 7.89 28.49
N LEU A 302 -18.69 8.73 28.39
CA LEU A 302 -17.99 9.04 27.14
C LEU A 302 -16.56 8.49 27.12
N CYS A 303 -15.74 8.79 28.14
CA CYS A 303 -14.34 8.36 28.21
C CYS A 303 -14.05 7.32 29.30
N TYR A 304 -15.04 6.91 30.09
CA TYR A 304 -14.92 5.97 31.21
C TYR A 304 -13.95 6.39 32.33
N CYS A 305 -13.51 7.65 32.39
CA CYS A 305 -12.75 8.12 33.55
C CYS A 305 -13.61 8.04 34.83
N ARG A 306 -12.96 7.78 35.96
CA ARG A 306 -13.60 7.77 37.28
C ARG A 306 -14.14 9.15 37.61
N LEU A 307 -15.40 9.20 38.02
CA LEU A 307 -16.06 10.46 38.40
C LEU A 307 -15.99 10.69 39.90
N THR A 308 -16.06 11.96 40.24
CA THR A 308 -16.20 12.50 41.59
C THR A 308 -17.29 13.58 41.56
N ALA A 309 -17.74 14.03 42.73
CA ALA A 309 -18.70 15.13 42.82
C ALA A 309 -18.25 16.39 42.05
N ASP A 310 -16.94 16.66 42.01
CA ASP A 310 -16.41 17.82 41.30
C ASP A 310 -16.27 17.63 39.80
N THR A 311 -16.10 16.39 39.33
CA THR A 311 -15.84 16.11 37.92
C THR A 311 -17.07 15.67 37.14
N ALA A 312 -18.14 15.23 37.80
CA ALA A 312 -19.37 14.77 37.17
C ALA A 312 -20.22 15.91 36.57
N SER A 313 -20.86 15.61 35.44
CA SER A 313 -21.75 16.50 34.70
C SER A 313 -22.90 15.72 34.06
N ALA A 314 -24.03 16.38 33.84
CA ALA A 314 -25.16 15.86 33.10
C ALA A 314 -25.03 16.33 31.64
N ASP A 315 -24.78 15.39 30.73
CA ASP A 315 -24.65 15.66 29.31
C ASP A 315 -25.92 15.23 28.58
N ARG A 316 -26.39 16.07 27.66
CA ARG A 316 -27.62 15.81 26.90
C ARG A 316 -27.34 14.85 25.76
N ILE A 317 -28.03 13.72 25.70
CA ILE A 317 -27.89 12.74 24.62
C ILE A 317 -28.19 13.40 23.27
N ASN A 318 -29.30 14.14 23.19
CA ASN A 318 -29.68 14.99 22.07
C ASN A 318 -29.63 16.46 22.49
N ASN A 319 -28.76 17.24 21.85
CA ASN A 319 -28.57 18.66 22.16
C ASN A 319 -29.77 19.56 21.78
N ASN A 320 -30.66 19.08 20.92
CA ASN A 320 -31.89 19.78 20.56
C ASN A 320 -32.97 19.67 21.65
N LEU A 321 -32.86 18.66 22.53
CA LEU A 321 -33.74 18.48 23.68
C LEU A 321 -33.06 19.04 24.93
N GLY A 322 -33.83 19.42 25.95
CA GLY A 322 -33.28 19.91 27.22
C GLY A 322 -32.93 18.77 28.18
N HIS A 323 -32.61 19.13 29.42
CA HIS A 323 -32.32 18.17 30.48
C HIS A 323 -33.64 17.57 31.00
N ILE A 324 -34.05 16.47 30.39
CA ILE A 324 -35.23 15.68 30.76
C ILE A 324 -34.82 14.22 30.96
N ASP A 325 -35.58 13.50 31.79
CA ASP A 325 -35.35 12.08 32.01
C ASP A 325 -35.37 11.31 30.67
N GLY A 326 -34.39 10.43 30.49
CA GLY A 326 -34.17 9.71 29.22
C GLY A 326 -33.33 10.46 28.17
N ASN A 327 -33.03 11.74 28.35
CA ASN A 327 -32.12 12.51 27.48
C ASN A 327 -30.76 12.83 28.14
N ILE A 328 -30.41 12.16 29.24
CA ILE A 328 -29.19 12.46 30.02
C ILE A 328 -28.23 11.27 30.04
N LEU A 329 -26.95 11.58 29.84
CA LEU A 329 -25.81 10.71 30.08
C LEU A 329 -24.90 11.38 31.12
N ILE A 330 -24.47 10.65 32.14
CA ILE A 330 -23.49 11.20 33.07
C ILE A 330 -22.12 11.20 32.41
N SER A 331 -21.47 12.35 32.35
CA SER A 331 -20.14 12.50 31.76
C SER A 331 -19.21 13.26 32.71
N CYS A 332 -17.91 13.30 32.42
CA CYS A 332 -17.05 14.26 33.08
C CYS A 332 -17.20 15.64 32.43
N VAL A 333 -17.01 16.71 33.21
CA VAL A 333 -17.09 18.11 32.73
C VAL A 333 -16.24 18.33 31.48
N LYS A 334 -15.02 17.77 31.44
CA LYS A 334 -14.13 17.88 30.27
C LYS A 334 -14.76 17.31 29.00
N CYS A 335 -15.41 16.14 29.08
CA CYS A 335 -16.06 15.53 27.94
C CYS A 335 -17.33 16.27 27.51
N ASN A 336 -18.17 16.71 28.46
CA ASN A 336 -19.38 17.47 28.15
C ASN A 336 -19.04 18.74 27.36
N THR A 337 -18.06 19.51 27.84
CA THR A 337 -17.61 20.73 27.17
C THR A 337 -16.98 20.44 25.80
N ALA A 338 -16.17 19.38 25.68
CA ALA A 338 -15.47 19.05 24.45
C ALA A 338 -16.37 18.43 23.36
N ARG A 339 -17.48 17.77 23.74
CA ARG A 339 -18.37 17.10 22.78
C ARG A 339 -19.10 18.07 21.86
N LYS A 340 -19.46 19.26 22.36
CA LYS A 340 -20.24 20.25 21.63
C LYS A 340 -21.51 19.61 21.04
N ASP A 341 -21.66 19.62 19.72
CA ASP A 341 -22.75 19.08 18.92
C ASP A 341 -22.49 17.65 18.37
N MET A 342 -21.31 17.09 18.62
CA MET A 342 -20.94 15.77 18.13
C MET A 342 -21.84 14.67 18.72
N SER A 343 -22.22 13.71 17.90
CA SER A 343 -22.99 12.54 18.36
C SER A 343 -22.23 11.77 19.44
N LEU A 344 -22.96 11.13 20.36
CA LEU A 344 -22.35 10.31 21.42
C LEU A 344 -21.45 9.21 20.84
N GLY A 345 -21.89 8.54 19.76
CA GLY A 345 -21.12 7.48 19.11
C GLY A 345 -19.81 8.00 18.52
N GLY A 346 -19.86 9.11 17.78
CA GLY A 346 -18.66 9.73 17.20
C GLY A 346 -17.68 10.20 18.28
N PHE A 347 -18.19 10.83 19.35
CA PHE A 347 -17.33 11.32 20.42
C PHE A 347 -16.73 10.19 21.27
N ARG A 348 -17.48 9.11 21.54
CA ARG A 348 -16.94 7.90 22.19
C ARG A 348 -15.83 7.27 21.38
N TYR A 349 -16.00 7.17 20.05
CA TYR A 349 -14.97 6.65 19.17
C TYR A 349 -13.73 7.56 19.19
N LYS A 350 -13.90 8.88 19.13
CA LYS A 350 -12.80 9.84 19.31
C LYS A 350 -12.06 9.62 20.64
N LYS A 351 -12.78 9.42 21.76
CA LYS A 351 -12.16 9.12 23.06
C LYS A 351 -11.45 7.78 23.11
N LEU A 352 -11.95 6.77 22.40
CA LEU A 352 -11.27 5.49 22.24
C LEU A 352 -9.95 5.66 21.47
N LEU A 353 -9.94 6.46 20.41
CA LEU A 353 -8.72 6.76 19.66
C LEU A 353 -7.73 7.60 20.47
N GLU A 354 -8.20 8.61 21.21
CA GLU A 354 -7.34 9.37 22.14
C GLU A 354 -6.71 8.47 23.21
N PHE A 355 -7.43 7.46 23.71
CA PHE A 355 -6.90 6.50 24.68
C PHE A 355 -5.82 5.57 24.09
N ASN A 356 -5.81 5.37 22.78
CA ASN A 356 -4.82 4.58 22.06
C ASN A 356 -3.88 5.47 21.21
N SER A 357 -3.71 6.76 21.55
CA SER A 357 -3.01 7.71 20.69
C SER A 357 -1.56 7.35 20.41
N ASP A 358 -0.93 6.60 21.31
CA ASP A 358 0.41 6.03 21.21
C ASP A 358 0.52 4.88 20.17
N ARG A 359 -0.61 4.34 19.72
CA ARG A 359 -0.69 3.17 18.84
C ARG A 359 -1.27 3.48 17.45
N LEU A 360 -1.58 4.75 17.18
CA LEU A 360 -2.36 5.16 16.01
C LEU A 360 -1.56 5.99 15.02
N VAL A 361 -1.73 5.66 13.73
CA VAL A 361 -1.37 6.53 12.61
C VAL A 361 -2.61 7.34 12.23
N TYR A 362 -2.55 8.66 12.45
CA TYR A 362 -3.61 9.58 12.03
C TYR A 362 -3.36 10.05 10.60
N SER A 363 -4.39 10.05 9.77
CA SER A 363 -4.33 10.74 8.48
C SER A 363 -4.40 12.25 8.71
N ILE A 364 -3.60 13.01 7.95
CA ILE A 364 -3.71 14.47 7.93
C ILE A 364 -5.03 14.84 7.25
N ASP A 365 -5.92 15.51 7.97
CA ASP A 365 -7.26 15.86 7.48
C ASP A 365 -7.45 17.37 7.34
N ARG A 366 -8.71 17.80 7.15
CA ARG A 366 -9.06 19.19 6.91
C ARG A 366 -8.66 20.14 8.05
N GLU A 367 -8.62 19.66 9.29
CA GLU A 367 -8.21 20.48 10.44
C GLU A 367 -6.70 20.79 10.40
N GLU A 368 -5.90 19.86 9.85
CA GLU A 368 -4.44 19.95 9.76
C GLU A 368 -3.95 20.31 8.35
N LYS A 369 -4.83 20.88 7.52
CA LYS A 369 -4.54 21.19 6.11
C LYS A 369 -3.27 22.04 5.92
N ASP A 370 -2.95 22.89 6.89
CA ASP A 370 -1.79 23.77 6.82
C ASP A 370 -0.49 22.97 7.03
N ILE A 371 -0.52 21.98 7.93
CA ILE A 371 0.58 21.01 8.12
C ILE A 371 0.72 20.14 6.88
N TYR A 372 -0.39 19.66 6.30
CA TYR A 372 -0.38 18.93 5.03
C TYR A 372 0.33 19.71 3.93
N ALA A 373 -0.02 20.98 3.74
CA ALA A 373 0.57 21.83 2.72
C ALA A 373 2.09 22.02 2.95
N LYS A 374 2.50 22.26 4.20
CA LYS A 374 3.93 22.37 4.57
C LYS A 374 4.70 21.08 4.31
N MET A 375 4.19 19.93 4.77
CA MET A 375 4.82 18.64 4.53
C MET A 375 4.90 18.36 3.03
N LYS A 376 3.81 18.54 2.28
CA LYS A 376 3.76 18.31 0.84
C LYS A 376 4.75 19.17 0.05
N ALA A 377 4.93 20.43 0.44
CA ALA A 377 5.90 21.32 -0.19
C ALA A 377 7.36 20.88 0.05
N ASN A 378 7.61 20.14 1.14
CA ASN A 378 8.94 19.70 1.56
C ASN A 378 9.20 18.19 1.33
N ILE A 379 8.19 17.43 0.84
CA ILE A 379 8.39 16.04 0.43
C ILE A 379 9.21 16.03 -0.85
N ALA A 380 10.41 15.45 -0.77
CA ALA A 380 11.24 15.14 -1.92
C ALA A 380 11.18 13.64 -2.24
N GLY A 381 11.39 13.29 -3.50
CA GLY A 381 11.59 11.90 -3.91
C GLY A 381 12.97 11.36 -3.48
N GLY A 382 13.27 10.14 -3.91
CA GLY A 382 14.60 9.55 -3.70
C GLY A 382 15.69 10.41 -4.33
N PRO A 383 16.81 10.67 -3.62
CA PRO A 383 17.89 11.49 -4.16
C PRO A 383 18.55 10.78 -5.34
N SER A 384 18.56 11.42 -6.50
CA SER A 384 19.35 10.99 -7.66
C SER A 384 20.52 11.96 -7.82
N ILE A 385 21.68 11.56 -7.29
CA ILE A 385 22.87 12.40 -7.22
C ILE A 385 23.93 11.85 -8.18
N ILE A 386 24.47 12.72 -9.04
CA ILE A 386 25.53 12.38 -9.98
C ILE A 386 26.83 13.05 -9.50
N PHE A 387 27.69 12.28 -8.84
CA PHE A 387 28.99 12.77 -8.33
C PHE A 387 30.01 13.02 -9.44
N ASN A 388 30.05 12.12 -10.43
CA ASN A 388 30.92 12.21 -11.59
C ASN A 388 30.07 11.98 -12.84
N ARG A 389 30.01 12.97 -13.73
CA ARG A 389 29.27 12.87 -15.00
C ARG A 389 29.93 11.91 -15.99
N TYR A 390 31.21 11.62 -15.80
CA TYR A 390 31.98 10.68 -16.59
C TYR A 390 32.99 9.93 -15.72
N ALA A 391 33.00 8.60 -15.84
CA ALA A 391 34.02 7.77 -15.24
C ALA A 391 34.38 6.62 -16.20
N LYS A 392 35.67 6.45 -16.46
CA LYS A 392 36.19 5.40 -17.33
C LYS A 392 37.29 4.63 -16.64
N ARG A 393 37.19 3.31 -16.73
CA ARG A 393 38.19 2.38 -16.23
C ARG A 393 39.55 2.70 -16.85
N ASN A 394 40.58 2.69 -16.01
CA ASN A 394 41.98 3.00 -16.33
C ASN A 394 42.29 4.44 -16.76
N GLU A 395 41.31 5.35 -16.78
CA GLU A 395 41.52 6.74 -17.21
C GLU A 395 41.09 7.74 -16.14
N THR A 396 39.90 7.60 -15.56
CA THR A 396 39.41 8.54 -14.55
C THR A 396 40.15 8.38 -13.23
N LYS A 397 40.68 9.47 -12.69
CA LYS A 397 41.26 9.51 -11.34
C LYS A 397 40.13 9.67 -10.30
N ILE A 398 40.14 8.81 -9.29
CA ILE A 398 39.23 8.87 -8.12
C ILE A 398 39.92 9.57 -6.95
N ARG A 399 39.19 9.77 -5.84
CA ARG A 399 39.69 10.42 -4.61
C ARG A 399 41.04 9.85 -4.18
N GLY A 400 41.99 10.74 -3.91
CA GLY A 400 43.38 10.38 -3.60
C GLY A 400 44.27 10.11 -4.83
N GLY A 401 43.85 10.50 -6.03
CA GLY A 401 44.66 10.45 -7.26
C GLY A 401 44.82 9.05 -7.88
N LYS A 402 44.19 8.03 -7.28
CA LYS A 402 44.22 6.65 -7.78
C LYS A 402 43.40 6.54 -9.07
N VAL A 403 43.79 5.65 -9.97
CA VAL A 403 43.05 5.42 -11.22
C VAL A 403 41.88 4.46 -10.98
N CYS A 404 40.70 4.77 -11.49
CA CYS A 404 39.52 3.91 -11.44
C CYS A 404 39.81 2.56 -12.12
N LYS A 405 39.67 1.44 -11.40
CA LYS A 405 39.89 0.08 -11.96
C LYS A 405 38.60 -0.71 -12.18
N LYS A 406 37.54 -0.37 -11.45
CA LYS A 406 36.24 -1.06 -11.49
C LYS A 406 35.14 -0.09 -11.06
N ILE A 407 33.96 -0.23 -11.66
CA ILE A 407 32.73 0.47 -11.28
C ILE A 407 31.78 -0.61 -10.75
N ILE A 408 31.18 -0.37 -9.58
CA ILE A 408 30.26 -1.30 -8.91
C ILE A 408 29.01 -0.50 -8.54
N GLY A 409 27.84 -1.02 -8.88
CA GLY A 409 26.56 -0.47 -8.44
C GLY A 409 26.07 -1.21 -7.19
N TYR A 410 25.58 -0.46 -6.20
CA TYR A 410 24.92 -0.99 -5.02
C TYR A 410 23.48 -0.49 -5.01
N ASP A 411 22.57 -1.36 -4.60
CA ASP A 411 21.15 -1.03 -4.44
C ASP A 411 20.69 -1.46 -3.04
N ALA A 412 19.92 -0.61 -2.38
CA ALA A 412 19.42 -0.88 -1.04
C ALA A 412 18.19 -1.78 -1.11
N ASN A 413 18.26 -2.96 -0.49
CA ASN A 413 17.12 -3.87 -0.40
C ASN A 413 15.95 -3.19 0.34
N ALA A 414 14.88 -2.85 -0.39
CA ALA A 414 13.64 -2.31 0.17
C ALA A 414 13.83 -1.08 1.09
N LEU A 415 14.61 -0.09 0.63
CA LEU A 415 14.95 1.13 1.37
C LEU A 415 13.77 1.77 2.13
N TYR A 416 12.62 1.96 1.47
CA TYR A 416 11.46 2.57 2.10
C TYR A 416 10.81 1.71 3.18
N LEU A 417 10.80 0.37 3.03
CA LEU A 417 10.29 -0.51 4.07
C LEU A 417 11.20 -0.50 5.29
N TRP A 418 12.51 -0.45 5.08
CA TRP A 418 13.46 -0.26 6.17
C TRP A 418 13.22 1.09 6.87
N ALA A 419 13.05 2.17 6.11
CA ALA A 419 12.75 3.49 6.66
C ALA A 419 11.46 3.49 7.50
N LEU A 420 10.39 2.86 7.00
CA LEU A 420 9.12 2.68 7.74
C LEU A 420 9.27 1.86 9.03
N GLY A 421 10.31 1.03 9.15
CA GLY A 421 10.62 0.29 10.37
C GLY A 421 11.38 1.07 11.43
N ASN A 422 11.77 2.33 11.17
CA ASN A 422 12.41 3.21 12.14
C ASN A 422 11.38 4.06 12.89
N GLU A 423 11.83 4.82 13.89
CA GLU A 423 10.99 5.81 14.57
C GLU A 423 10.42 6.82 13.57
N MET A 424 9.09 6.96 13.59
CA MET A 424 8.34 7.82 12.68
C MET A 424 7.34 8.64 13.49
N PRO A 425 7.16 9.94 13.18
CA PRO A 425 6.13 10.74 13.82
C PRO A 425 4.75 10.11 13.60
N CYS A 426 4.08 9.75 14.69
CA CYS A 426 2.74 9.19 14.70
C CYS A 426 1.79 10.06 15.54
N GLY A 427 0.52 9.67 15.64
CA GLY A 427 -0.46 10.46 16.37
C GLY A 427 -0.98 11.68 15.59
N ARG A 428 -1.76 12.52 16.28
CA ARG A 428 -2.27 13.78 15.74
C ARG A 428 -1.15 14.81 15.73
N LEU A 429 -0.95 15.49 14.60
CA LEU A 429 0.12 16.45 14.47
C LEU A 429 -0.21 17.70 15.27
N THR A 430 0.79 18.22 15.98
CA THR A 430 0.67 19.46 16.75
C THR A 430 1.82 20.39 16.37
N THR A 431 1.61 21.69 16.55
CA THR A 431 2.63 22.70 16.28
C THR A 431 3.04 23.34 17.60
N VAL A 432 4.34 23.34 17.86
CA VAL A 432 4.95 24.06 18.98
C VAL A 432 5.71 25.25 18.39
N LYS A 433 5.61 26.42 19.02
CA LYS A 433 6.43 27.57 18.62
C LYS A 433 7.90 27.25 18.92
N ALA A 434 8.78 27.56 17.98
CA ALA A 434 10.21 27.42 18.20
C ALA A 434 10.65 28.24 19.43
N TYR A 435 11.59 27.69 20.19
CA TYR A 435 12.12 28.26 21.42
C TYR A 435 13.65 28.14 21.44
N ASP A 436 14.30 28.97 22.23
CA ASP A 436 15.76 28.96 22.36
C ASP A 436 16.22 27.62 22.96
N GLY A 437 17.13 26.93 22.27
CA GLY A 437 17.61 25.60 22.67
C GLY A 437 16.86 24.42 22.04
N ILE A 438 15.83 24.65 21.21
CA ILE A 438 15.10 23.56 20.54
C ILE A 438 16.03 22.64 19.71
N ILE A 439 17.08 23.20 19.10
CA ILE A 439 18.07 22.43 18.33
C ILE A 439 18.85 21.47 19.23
N ASP A 440 19.22 21.91 20.44
CA ASP A 440 19.99 21.10 21.38
C ASP A 440 19.10 20.01 21.99
N ASP A 441 17.83 20.32 22.24
CA ASP A 441 16.85 19.34 22.70
C ASP A 441 16.56 18.26 21.64
N ILE A 442 16.49 18.64 20.34
CA ILE A 442 16.37 17.67 19.25
C ILE A 442 17.62 16.78 19.17
N LYS A 443 18.82 17.37 19.26
CA LYS A 443 20.09 16.60 19.24
C LYS A 443 20.27 15.68 20.43
N ALA A 444 19.62 15.99 21.55
CA ALA A 444 19.62 15.18 22.77
C ALA A 444 18.42 14.23 22.85
N ASP A 445 17.68 14.04 21.75
CA ASP A 445 16.48 13.19 21.65
C ASP A 445 15.38 13.51 22.68
N LYS A 446 15.35 14.75 23.21
CA LYS A 446 14.28 15.22 24.10
C LYS A 446 13.04 15.66 23.34
N VAL A 447 13.22 16.06 22.08
CA VAL A 447 12.15 16.48 21.17
C VAL A 447 12.28 15.72 19.87
N PHE A 448 11.21 15.02 19.47
CA PHE A 448 11.13 14.28 18.22
C PHE A 448 10.04 14.88 17.33
N GLY A 449 10.34 15.14 16.05
CA GLY A 449 9.39 15.71 15.11
C GLY A 449 10.04 16.44 13.94
N PHE A 450 9.29 17.36 13.32
CA PHE A 450 9.75 18.17 12.20
C PHE A 450 10.05 19.60 12.65
N LEU A 451 11.18 20.16 12.20
CA LEU A 451 11.55 21.55 12.45
C LEU A 451 11.56 22.33 11.13
N GLU A 452 10.72 23.36 11.04
CA GLU A 452 10.78 24.35 9.96
C GLU A 452 11.93 25.32 10.24
N CYS A 453 12.93 25.33 9.35
CA CYS A 453 14.13 26.15 9.53
C CYS A 453 14.73 26.57 8.19
N ASP A 454 15.46 27.69 8.22
CA ASP A 454 16.33 28.09 7.11
C ASP A 454 17.69 27.41 7.26
N ILE A 455 18.10 26.68 6.21
CA ILE A 455 19.37 25.94 6.20
C ILE A 455 20.30 26.54 5.15
N ARG A 456 21.58 26.74 5.52
CA ARG A 456 22.64 27.16 4.59
C ARG A 456 23.91 26.36 4.82
N THR A 457 24.64 26.07 3.74
CA THR A 457 26.00 25.51 3.85
C THR A 457 26.99 26.64 4.12
N PRO A 458 27.77 26.60 5.23
CA PRO A 458 28.81 27.59 5.49
C PRO A 458 29.85 27.64 4.36
N GLU A 459 30.39 28.83 4.06
CA GLU A 459 31.27 29.05 2.90
C GLU A 459 32.47 28.08 2.88
N HIS A 460 33.14 27.93 4.03
CA HIS A 460 34.29 27.03 4.20
C HIS A 460 33.96 25.54 4.03
N HIS A 461 32.68 25.15 4.07
CA HIS A 461 32.23 23.78 3.85
C HIS A 461 31.64 23.54 2.45
N LYS A 462 31.44 24.57 1.62
CA LYS A 462 30.87 24.40 0.28
C LYS A 462 31.69 23.46 -0.60
N HIS A 463 33.03 23.54 -0.52
CA HIS A 463 33.90 22.62 -1.25
C HIS A 463 33.77 21.19 -0.73
N TYR A 464 33.69 21.00 0.59
CA TYR A 464 33.53 19.68 1.20
C TYR A 464 32.21 19.00 0.81
N PHE A 465 31.11 19.74 0.83
CA PHE A 465 29.78 19.26 0.43
C PHE A 465 29.50 19.42 -1.06
N GLY A 466 30.48 19.80 -1.87
CA GLY A 466 30.31 20.00 -3.31
C GLY A 466 29.89 18.72 -4.04
N ASP A 467 30.41 17.58 -3.58
CA ASP A 467 30.06 16.26 -4.12
C ASP A 467 28.68 15.79 -3.64
N MET A 468 28.37 16.00 -2.36
CA MET A 468 27.10 15.62 -1.73
C MET A 468 26.51 16.78 -0.95
N THR A 469 25.69 17.59 -1.62
CA THR A 469 25.05 18.73 -0.98
C THR A 469 24.03 18.23 0.05
N PRO A 470 24.11 18.68 1.33
CA PRO A 470 23.17 18.25 2.38
C PRO A 470 21.78 18.89 2.23
N ILE A 471 21.61 19.82 1.29
CA ILE A 471 20.38 20.55 1.03
C ILE A 471 19.89 20.17 -0.36
N PHE A 472 18.71 19.56 -0.43
CA PHE A 472 18.05 19.20 -1.68
C PHE A 472 17.00 20.26 -2.03
N LYS A 473 17.09 20.82 -3.24
CA LYS A 473 16.11 21.79 -3.76
C LYS A 473 15.74 21.47 -5.19
N ASN A 474 14.49 21.69 -5.55
CA ASN A 474 14.05 21.65 -6.94
C ASN A 474 14.54 22.91 -7.65
N VAL A 475 15.46 22.75 -8.61
CA VAL A 475 15.99 23.85 -9.42
C VAL A 475 16.11 23.43 -10.88
N LEU A 476 15.90 24.39 -11.78
CA LEU A 476 16.21 24.22 -13.19
C LEU A 476 17.72 24.38 -13.37
N ILE A 477 18.35 23.38 -14.00
CA ILE A 477 19.76 23.42 -14.35
C ILE A 477 19.86 23.93 -15.79
N ASP A 478 20.65 24.98 -15.99
CA ASP A 478 20.97 25.45 -17.33
C ASP A 478 21.96 24.50 -18.01
N CYS A 479 21.44 23.64 -18.88
CA CYS A 479 22.21 22.68 -19.65
C CYS A 479 22.99 23.30 -20.84
N THR A 480 22.91 24.62 -21.03
CA THR A 480 23.67 25.35 -22.06
C THR A 480 24.93 26.00 -21.51
N ASN A 481 25.15 25.95 -20.20
CA ASN A 481 26.31 26.54 -19.58
C ASN A 481 27.36 25.47 -19.23
N GLU A 482 28.50 25.48 -19.91
CA GLU A 482 29.62 24.56 -19.67
C GLU A 482 30.08 24.59 -18.21
N SER A 483 30.08 25.75 -17.55
CA SER A 483 30.53 25.86 -16.15
C SER A 483 29.57 25.18 -15.17
N VAL A 484 28.33 24.90 -15.59
CA VAL A 484 27.29 24.27 -14.76
C VAL A 484 27.25 22.76 -14.98
N ILE A 485 27.37 22.30 -16.23
CA ILE A 485 27.26 20.87 -16.57
C ILE A 485 28.59 20.18 -16.89
N GLY A 486 29.68 20.93 -16.96
CA GLY A 486 31.01 20.46 -17.34
C GLY A 486 31.15 20.20 -18.83
N LYS A 487 32.39 20.33 -19.33
CA LYS A 487 32.76 20.20 -20.75
C LYS A 487 32.18 18.97 -21.45
N HIS A 488 32.35 17.79 -20.86
CA HIS A 488 31.90 16.55 -21.50
C HIS A 488 30.39 16.52 -21.79
N MET A 489 29.56 16.94 -20.83
CA MET A 489 28.11 16.97 -21.03
C MET A 489 27.66 18.10 -21.94
N PHE A 490 28.39 19.22 -21.93
CA PHE A 490 28.17 20.31 -22.86
C PHE A 490 28.42 19.85 -24.30
N ASP A 491 29.59 19.26 -24.58
CA ASP A 491 29.96 18.70 -25.88
C ASP A 491 28.95 17.63 -26.34
N TYR A 492 28.52 16.75 -25.43
CA TYR A 492 27.49 15.73 -25.70
C TYR A 492 26.15 16.35 -26.11
N ASN A 493 25.69 17.39 -25.41
CA ASN A 493 24.44 18.08 -25.72
C ASN A 493 24.53 18.78 -27.09
N GLU A 494 25.66 19.42 -27.40
CA GLU A 494 25.87 20.07 -28.70
C GLU A 494 25.87 19.06 -29.86
N ALA A 495 26.58 17.93 -29.71
CA ALA A 495 26.58 16.86 -30.70
C ALA A 495 25.17 16.25 -30.92
N ARG A 496 24.39 16.11 -29.83
CA ARG A 496 23.00 15.64 -29.92
C ARG A 496 22.07 16.63 -30.62
N LYS A 497 22.22 17.94 -30.37
CA LYS A 497 21.46 18.98 -31.11
C LYS A 497 21.76 18.92 -32.61
N GLN A 498 23.03 18.77 -32.97
CA GLN A 498 23.44 18.61 -34.37
C GLN A 498 22.84 17.34 -35.00
N SER A 499 22.75 16.24 -34.25
CA SER A 499 22.15 14.98 -34.72
C SER A 499 20.62 15.08 -34.94
N GLN A 500 19.92 15.91 -34.16
CA GLN A 500 18.47 16.14 -34.28
C GLN A 500 18.09 17.16 -35.36
N LEU A 501 19.04 17.98 -35.82
CA LEU A 501 18.85 18.90 -36.95
C LEU A 501 19.05 18.21 -38.32
N VAL A 502 19.56 16.98 -38.31
CA VAL A 502 19.88 16.18 -39.51
C VAL A 502 18.88 15.01 -39.70
N SER A 503 17.92 14.84 -38.78
CA SER A 503 16.77 13.92 -38.87
C SER A 503 15.49 14.70 -39.08
#